data_AF-A0A077WT01-F1
#
_entry.id   AF-A0A077WT01-F1
#
_cell.length_a   1.000
_cell.length_b   1.000
_cell.length_c   1.000
_cell.angle_alpha   90.00
_cell.angle_beta   90.00
_cell.angle_gamma   90.00
#
_symmetry.space_group_name_H-M   'P 1'
#
loop_
_entity.id
_entity.type
_entity.pdbx_description
1 polymer ?
#
loop_
_entity_poly.entity_id
_entity_poly.type
_entity_poly.pdbx_seq_one_letter_code
_entity_poly.pdbx_strand_id
1 'polypeptide(L)'
;MDIPILAPSSWDHDTIDKLHDMEERDRRKVRSKLFNVRDTSTTWRSWTVREHIYKKNRNGLPTQARGLFTLDDVNAQYPIVVRGYDKFFNLHETDKTQWPSLKSDTKGPYYATAKENGCIIFIGALNASTVVVTSKHTIPIPQDDPTMHGGVGYQWLLRHLESVNLKESDLAAWIYKHKVTLVAELCDDQFEEHVLRYDPKESGLYLHGVNYNTASLRTLEFEKVQELACHFGFRKIDYDKYDSLDQVKALADQIAESGKYKNRDIEGIVIRCKRNDKDFFFKIKNDHYLLFREYREITKSMIDVKDDQVSLKKDGKPPRCSYEKSVYYVQWLQMQIKEHPEWFKEYKNNKGILDVRERFEKFWDSGELHKLKGDPVAIIDKSKRDAWK
;
A
#
# COMPACT_ATOMS: atom_id res chain seq x y z
N MET A 1 9.97 -5.37 -25.51
CA MET A 1 9.24 -6.28 -24.59
C MET A 1 7.79 -6.32 -25.04
N ASP A 2 7.38 -7.44 -25.61
CA ASP A 2 6.02 -7.60 -26.13
C ASP A 2 5.18 -8.34 -25.09
N ILE A 3 4.04 -7.77 -24.75
CA ILE A 3 3.03 -8.40 -23.90
C ILE A 3 1.70 -8.36 -24.66
N PRO A 4 0.78 -9.30 -24.43
CA PRO A 4 -0.52 -9.28 -25.09
C PRO A 4 -1.22 -7.94 -24.87
N ILE A 5 -1.82 -7.38 -25.92
CA ILE A 5 -2.69 -6.20 -25.80
C ILE A 5 -4.10 -6.69 -25.56
N LEU A 6 -4.71 -6.23 -24.47
CA LEU A 6 -6.12 -6.53 -24.19
C LEU A 6 -6.97 -5.32 -24.61
N ALA A 7 -7.86 -5.55 -25.57
CA ALA A 7 -8.84 -4.54 -25.93
C ALA A 7 -9.88 -4.36 -24.80
N PRO A 8 -10.33 -3.12 -24.53
CA PRO A 8 -11.48 -2.90 -23.68
C PRO A 8 -12.69 -3.71 -24.18
N SER A 9 -13.40 -4.30 -23.25
CA SER A 9 -14.60 -5.08 -23.50
C SER A 9 -15.85 -4.30 -23.09
N SER A 10 -17.03 -4.68 -23.59
CA SER A 10 -18.30 -4.10 -23.11
C SER A 10 -18.48 -4.31 -21.60
N TRP A 11 -18.00 -5.43 -21.08
CA TRP A 11 -18.00 -5.72 -19.65
C TRP A 11 -17.23 -4.68 -18.82
N ASP A 12 -16.15 -4.11 -19.36
CA ASP A 12 -15.38 -3.09 -18.65
C ASP A 12 -16.22 -1.83 -18.47
N HIS A 13 -16.94 -1.40 -19.50
CA HIS A 13 -17.88 -0.28 -19.44
C HIS A 13 -19.05 -0.57 -18.49
N ASP A 14 -19.73 -1.70 -18.64
CA ASP A 14 -20.86 -2.11 -17.77
C ASP A 14 -20.46 -2.14 -16.29
N THR A 15 -19.21 -2.46 -16.00
CA THR A 15 -18.68 -2.46 -14.63
C THR A 15 -18.61 -1.05 -14.06
N ILE A 16 -18.18 -0.07 -14.86
CA ILE A 16 -18.09 1.33 -14.42
C ILE A 16 -19.48 1.95 -14.32
N ASP A 17 -20.41 1.64 -15.21
CA ASP A 17 -21.81 2.07 -15.11
C ASP A 17 -22.44 1.62 -13.78
N LYS A 18 -22.20 0.35 -13.40
CA LYS A 18 -22.64 -0.16 -12.09
C LYS A 18 -21.98 0.56 -10.91
N LEU A 19 -20.78 1.15 -11.07
CA LEU A 19 -20.18 1.99 -10.04
C LEU A 19 -20.85 3.36 -9.95
N HIS A 20 -21.23 3.96 -11.09
CA HIS A 20 -22.05 5.17 -11.12
C HIS A 20 -23.37 4.95 -10.38
N ASP A 21 -24.11 3.91 -10.78
CA ASP A 21 -25.35 3.48 -10.12
C ASP A 21 -25.18 3.30 -8.60
N MET A 22 -24.07 2.66 -8.19
CA MET A 22 -23.81 2.38 -6.79
C MET A 22 -23.44 3.64 -6.00
N GLU A 23 -22.70 4.58 -6.60
CA GLU A 23 -22.41 5.88 -6.00
C GLU A 23 -23.70 6.69 -5.82
N GLU A 24 -24.56 6.75 -6.85
CA GLU A 24 -25.84 7.47 -6.78
C GLU A 24 -26.75 6.91 -5.68
N ARG A 25 -26.84 5.58 -5.56
CA ARG A 25 -27.66 4.92 -4.53
C ARG A 25 -27.09 5.08 -3.13
N ASP A 26 -25.77 4.96 -2.94
CA ASP A 26 -25.15 5.09 -1.62
C ASP A 26 -23.67 5.53 -1.68
N ARG A 27 -23.46 6.85 -1.69
CA ARG A 27 -22.13 7.50 -1.66
C ARG A 27 -21.26 7.09 -0.47
N ARG A 28 -21.83 6.47 0.57
CA ARG A 28 -21.07 5.93 1.71
C ARG A 28 -20.40 4.61 1.38
N LYS A 29 -20.78 3.91 0.32
CA LYS A 29 -20.13 2.65 -0.10
C LYS A 29 -19.05 2.92 -1.14
N VAL A 30 -19.41 3.68 -2.18
CA VAL A 30 -18.54 4.08 -3.30
C VAL A 30 -18.66 5.57 -3.45
N ARG A 31 -17.54 6.24 -3.67
CA ARG A 31 -17.49 7.66 -4.04
C ARG A 31 -16.49 7.86 -5.16
N SER A 32 -16.67 8.91 -5.94
CA SER A 32 -15.70 9.30 -6.96
C SER A 32 -15.24 10.76 -6.80
N LYS A 33 -14.10 11.08 -7.42
CA LYS A 33 -13.57 12.45 -7.52
C LYS A 33 -13.00 12.65 -8.93
N LEU A 34 -13.31 13.81 -9.52
CA LEU A 34 -12.79 14.23 -10.82
C LEU A 34 -11.46 14.97 -10.67
N PHE A 35 -10.61 14.81 -11.68
CA PHE A 35 -9.31 15.46 -11.82
C PHE A 35 -9.13 15.91 -13.27
N ASN A 36 -8.82 17.20 -13.46
CA ASN A 36 -8.37 17.70 -14.75
C ASN A 36 -6.87 17.41 -14.84
N VAL A 37 -6.48 16.56 -15.78
CA VAL A 37 -5.13 15.98 -15.80
C VAL A 37 -4.24 16.77 -16.73
N ARG A 38 -3.06 17.18 -16.23
CA ARG A 38 -1.98 17.83 -17.03
C ARG A 38 -2.47 19.05 -17.84
N ASP A 39 -3.38 19.84 -17.26
CA ASP A 39 -4.00 21.03 -17.89
C ASP A 39 -4.67 20.74 -19.25
N THR A 40 -5.07 19.48 -19.48
CA THR A 40 -5.80 19.08 -20.67
C THR A 40 -7.32 19.19 -20.46
N SER A 41 -8.08 19.12 -21.55
CA SER A 41 -9.53 18.94 -21.50
C SER A 41 -9.96 17.53 -21.06
N THR A 42 -9.00 16.62 -20.83
CA THR A 42 -9.29 15.24 -20.43
C THR A 42 -9.44 15.15 -18.92
N THR A 43 -10.61 14.68 -18.49
CA THR A 43 -10.94 14.49 -17.09
C THR A 43 -10.79 13.02 -16.70
N TRP A 44 -10.07 12.76 -15.60
CA TRP A 44 -9.98 11.44 -15.00
C TRP A 44 -10.86 11.39 -13.75
N ARG A 45 -11.58 10.28 -13.58
CA ARG A 45 -12.40 10.00 -12.40
C ARG A 45 -11.73 8.93 -11.55
N SER A 46 -11.42 9.26 -10.30
CA SER A 46 -10.92 8.32 -9.29
C SER A 46 -12.07 7.69 -8.53
N TRP A 47 -12.12 6.37 -8.45
CA TRP A 47 -13.13 5.61 -7.71
C TRP A 47 -12.59 5.10 -6.37
N THR A 48 -13.36 5.31 -5.30
CA THR A 48 -13.02 4.88 -3.95
C THR A 48 -14.16 4.10 -3.32
N VAL A 49 -13.94 2.80 -3.13
CA VAL A 49 -14.79 1.94 -2.30
C VAL A 49 -14.28 1.95 -0.85
N ARG A 50 -15.17 2.06 0.14
CA ARG A 50 -14.78 1.99 1.56
C ARG A 50 -14.22 0.61 1.92
N GLU A 51 -13.13 0.58 2.71
CA GLU A 51 -12.35 -0.63 3.02
C GLU A 51 -13.21 -1.80 3.58
N HIS A 52 -14.19 -1.53 4.46
CA HIS A 52 -15.04 -2.58 5.03
C HIS A 52 -16.05 -3.17 4.03
N ILE A 53 -16.38 -2.45 2.94
CA ILE A 53 -17.33 -2.92 1.92
C ILE A 53 -16.73 -4.06 1.12
N TYR A 54 -15.43 -4.02 0.82
CA TYR A 54 -14.72 -5.15 0.20
C TYR A 54 -14.85 -6.45 1.02
N LYS A 55 -14.96 -6.36 2.36
CA LYS A 55 -15.19 -7.54 3.20
C LYS A 55 -16.66 -7.97 3.22
N LYS A 56 -17.56 -7.03 3.48
CA LYS A 56 -18.98 -7.28 3.76
C LYS A 56 -19.84 -7.56 2.52
N ASN A 57 -19.50 -6.97 1.38
CA ASN A 57 -20.32 -7.03 0.17
C ASN A 57 -19.51 -7.51 -1.05
N ARG A 58 -18.76 -8.61 -0.88
CA ARG A 58 -17.86 -9.13 -1.93
C ARG A 58 -18.57 -9.44 -3.24
N ASN A 59 -19.76 -10.02 -3.15
CA ASN A 59 -20.51 -10.47 -4.33
C ASN A 59 -21.33 -9.35 -4.97
N GLY A 60 -21.54 -8.22 -4.27
CA GLY A 60 -22.32 -7.09 -4.77
C GLY A 60 -21.48 -5.92 -5.29
N LEU A 61 -20.16 -6.01 -5.25
CA LEU A 61 -19.28 -4.99 -5.85
C LEU A 61 -19.04 -5.29 -7.33
N PRO A 62 -19.20 -4.29 -8.24
CA PRO A 62 -18.93 -4.48 -9.66
C PRO A 62 -17.49 -4.89 -9.95
N THR A 63 -16.54 -4.37 -9.17
CA THR A 63 -15.12 -4.71 -9.23
C THR A 63 -14.50 -4.69 -7.84
N GLN A 64 -13.45 -5.48 -7.64
CA GLN A 64 -12.63 -5.48 -6.43
C GLN A 64 -11.40 -4.56 -6.55
N ALA A 65 -11.23 -3.85 -7.67
CA ALA A 65 -10.09 -3.00 -7.93
C ALA A 65 -9.93 -1.91 -6.85
N ARG A 66 -8.73 -1.82 -6.28
CA ARG A 66 -8.36 -0.82 -5.28
C ARG A 66 -7.32 0.12 -5.86
N GLY A 67 -7.77 1.34 -6.16
CA GLY A 67 -7.02 2.30 -6.97
C GLY A 67 -7.46 2.18 -8.42
N LEU A 68 -8.59 2.79 -8.75
CA LEU A 68 -9.24 2.68 -10.05
C LEU A 68 -9.49 4.09 -10.58
N PHE A 69 -8.99 4.37 -11.78
CA PHE A 69 -9.26 5.62 -12.47
C PHE A 69 -9.78 5.34 -13.87
N THR A 70 -10.79 6.10 -14.27
CA THR A 70 -11.41 6.02 -15.60
C THR A 70 -11.35 7.39 -16.28
N LEU A 71 -11.43 7.43 -17.60
CA LEU A 71 -11.81 8.66 -18.29
C LEU A 71 -13.28 8.97 -17.95
N ASP A 72 -13.59 10.25 -17.83
CA ASP A 72 -14.97 10.71 -17.67
C ASP A 72 -15.60 10.92 -19.05
N ASP A 73 -16.66 10.16 -19.32
CA ASP A 73 -17.56 10.27 -20.49
C ASP A 73 -16.87 10.55 -21.84
N VAL A 74 -16.19 9.53 -22.39
CA VAL A 74 -15.63 9.59 -23.75
C VAL A 74 -16.57 8.86 -24.69
N ASN A 75 -17.42 9.61 -25.39
CA ASN A 75 -18.45 9.08 -26.30
C ASN A 75 -19.37 8.04 -25.61
N ALA A 76 -19.88 8.37 -24.41
CA ALA A 76 -20.66 7.46 -23.57
C ALA A 76 -19.92 6.17 -23.16
N GLN A 77 -18.58 6.19 -23.12
CA GLN A 77 -17.77 5.12 -22.55
C GLN A 77 -16.89 5.63 -21.40
N TYR A 78 -16.56 4.73 -20.49
CA TYR A 78 -15.68 4.99 -19.35
C TYR A 78 -14.41 4.12 -19.38
N PRO A 79 -13.46 4.36 -20.31
CA PRO A 79 -12.21 3.62 -20.38
C PRO A 79 -11.46 3.63 -19.04
N ILE A 80 -11.05 2.45 -18.58
CA ILE A 80 -10.14 2.33 -17.44
C ILE A 80 -8.75 2.78 -17.87
N VAL A 81 -8.16 3.71 -17.14
CA VAL A 81 -6.82 4.27 -17.42
C VAL A 81 -5.80 3.96 -16.34
N VAL A 82 -6.29 3.68 -15.12
CA VAL A 82 -5.48 3.13 -14.03
C VAL A 82 -6.25 2.04 -13.31
N ARG A 83 -5.59 0.89 -13.11
CA ARG A 83 -6.15 -0.29 -12.44
C ARG A 83 -5.14 -0.90 -11.47
N GLY A 84 -5.26 -0.54 -10.19
CA GLY A 84 -4.54 -1.18 -9.08
C GLY A 84 -5.02 -2.62 -8.85
N TYR A 85 -4.44 -3.36 -7.90
CA TYR A 85 -4.85 -4.74 -7.64
C TYR A 85 -6.28 -4.85 -7.12
N ASP A 86 -6.82 -6.07 -7.16
CA ASP A 86 -7.99 -6.37 -6.33
C ASP A 86 -7.65 -6.22 -4.85
N LYS A 87 -8.62 -5.83 -4.03
CA LYS A 87 -8.44 -5.83 -2.58
C LYS A 87 -8.16 -7.27 -2.12
N PHE A 88 -6.92 -7.50 -1.70
CA PHE A 88 -6.50 -8.75 -1.06
C PHE A 88 -6.40 -8.60 0.46
N PHE A 89 -6.54 -9.73 1.14
CA PHE A 89 -6.66 -9.83 2.58
C PHE A 89 -5.54 -10.68 3.16
N ASN A 90 -5.30 -10.56 4.46
CA ASN A 90 -4.35 -11.43 5.14
C ASN A 90 -4.85 -12.87 5.13
N LEU A 91 -3.91 -13.79 5.27
CA LEU A 91 -4.19 -15.14 5.76
C LEU A 91 -5.11 -15.05 6.99
N HIS A 92 -6.08 -15.97 7.07
CA HIS A 92 -7.09 -16.06 8.14
C HIS A 92 -8.10 -14.89 8.28
N GLU A 93 -7.89 -13.76 7.59
CA GLU A 93 -8.79 -12.59 7.67
C GLU A 93 -10.17 -12.83 7.02
N THR A 94 -10.28 -13.84 6.15
CA THR A 94 -11.51 -14.12 5.41
C THR A 94 -11.69 -15.59 5.05
N ASP A 95 -12.90 -16.02 4.73
CA ASP A 95 -13.20 -17.39 4.28
C ASP A 95 -12.34 -17.82 3.08
N LYS A 96 -12.04 -16.89 2.17
CA LYS A 96 -11.21 -17.15 0.99
C LYS A 96 -9.72 -17.29 1.31
N THR A 97 -9.28 -16.80 2.47
CA THR A 97 -7.87 -16.79 2.90
C THR A 97 -7.61 -17.74 4.07
N GLN A 98 -8.50 -18.72 4.29
CA GLN A 98 -8.26 -19.85 5.19
C GLN A 98 -7.47 -20.96 4.48
N TRP A 99 -6.59 -21.66 5.19
CA TRP A 99 -5.80 -22.77 4.61
C TRP A 99 -6.64 -23.81 3.86
N PRO A 100 -7.80 -24.30 4.37
CA PRO A 100 -8.63 -25.24 3.62
C PRO A 100 -9.10 -24.67 2.28
N SER A 101 -9.60 -23.44 2.27
CA SER A 101 -10.06 -22.75 1.06
C SER A 101 -8.92 -22.44 0.08
N LEU A 102 -7.73 -22.11 0.59
CA LEU A 102 -6.56 -21.91 -0.26
C LEU A 102 -6.13 -23.23 -0.91
N LYS A 103 -6.16 -24.33 -0.15
CA LYS A 103 -5.80 -25.67 -0.64
C LYS A 103 -6.77 -26.18 -1.70
N SER A 104 -8.07 -25.91 -1.56
CA SER A 104 -9.07 -26.37 -2.52
C SER A 104 -9.13 -25.52 -3.79
N ASP A 105 -8.99 -24.19 -3.67
CA ASP A 105 -9.39 -23.29 -4.74
C ASP A 105 -8.20 -22.62 -5.46
N THR A 106 -6.99 -22.67 -4.89
CA THR A 106 -5.81 -22.02 -5.48
C THR A 106 -4.87 -23.00 -6.16
N LYS A 107 -4.15 -22.50 -7.16
CA LYS A 107 -3.07 -23.24 -7.82
C LYS A 107 -1.84 -22.37 -8.01
N GLY A 108 -0.69 -23.02 -7.93
CA GLY A 108 0.60 -22.41 -8.19
C GLY A 108 0.86 -22.16 -9.70
N PRO A 109 2.06 -21.67 -10.03
CA PRO A 109 3.12 -21.33 -9.07
C PRO A 109 2.71 -20.19 -8.12
N TYR A 110 3.19 -20.27 -6.88
CA TYR A 110 2.99 -19.26 -5.85
C TYR A 110 4.20 -18.35 -5.79
N TYR A 111 4.02 -17.07 -6.10
CA TYR A 111 5.08 -16.08 -6.00
C TYR A 111 4.98 -15.35 -4.67
N ALA A 112 5.99 -15.49 -3.83
CA ALA A 112 6.12 -14.73 -2.59
C ALA A 112 7.02 -13.53 -2.83
N THR A 113 6.48 -12.33 -2.62
CA THR A 113 7.23 -11.07 -2.77
C THR A 113 7.26 -10.35 -1.43
N ALA A 114 8.38 -9.73 -1.09
CA ALA A 114 8.44 -8.82 0.05
C ALA A 114 7.36 -7.75 -0.11
N LYS A 115 6.62 -7.49 0.97
CA LYS A 115 5.70 -6.36 1.01
C LYS A 115 6.48 -5.14 1.46
N GLU A 116 6.99 -4.38 0.50
CA GLU A 116 7.64 -3.11 0.75
C GLU A 116 6.74 -2.18 1.60
N ASN A 117 7.40 -1.35 2.41
CA ASN A 117 6.78 -0.53 3.43
C ASN A 117 6.82 0.95 3.04
N GLY A 118 6.04 1.30 2.01
CA GLY A 118 5.95 2.65 1.50
C GLY A 118 4.53 3.06 1.19
N CYS A 119 4.39 3.86 0.13
CA CYS A 119 3.10 4.27 -0.41
C CYS A 119 2.93 3.79 -1.86
N ILE A 120 1.74 3.26 -2.16
CA ILE A 120 1.44 2.76 -3.50
C ILE A 120 1.31 3.91 -4.51
N ILE A 121 2.00 3.74 -5.63
CA ILE A 121 2.02 4.63 -6.78
C ILE A 121 1.52 3.86 -8.00
N PHE A 122 0.58 4.46 -8.71
CA PHE A 122 0.13 3.96 -10.00
C PHE A 122 0.64 4.85 -11.12
N ILE A 123 1.09 4.24 -12.19
CA ILE A 123 1.60 4.94 -13.37
C ILE A 123 0.76 4.47 -14.55
N GLY A 124 -0.09 5.37 -15.04
CA GLY A 124 -0.84 5.22 -16.28
C GLY A 124 -0.30 6.17 -17.36
N ALA A 125 -0.96 6.19 -18.51
CA ALA A 125 -0.64 7.10 -19.60
C ALA A 125 -1.88 7.87 -20.05
N LEU A 126 -1.73 9.18 -20.21
CA LEU A 126 -2.75 10.03 -20.81
C LEU A 126 -2.81 9.82 -22.33
N ASN A 127 -1.63 9.73 -22.94
CA ASN A 127 -1.42 9.50 -24.36
C ASN A 127 -0.03 8.87 -24.57
N ALA A 128 0.40 8.70 -25.81
CA ALA A 128 1.68 8.06 -26.14
C ALA A 128 2.94 8.87 -25.73
N SER A 129 2.80 10.09 -25.21
CA SER A 129 3.94 10.93 -24.79
C SER A 129 3.91 11.35 -23.32
N THR A 130 2.77 11.18 -22.63
CA THR A 130 2.57 11.74 -21.29
C THR A 130 2.07 10.66 -20.32
N VAL A 131 2.85 10.43 -19.26
CA VAL A 131 2.42 9.59 -18.14
C VAL A 131 1.56 10.40 -17.16
N VAL A 132 0.76 9.68 -16.39
CA VAL A 132 0.03 10.22 -15.24
C VAL A 132 0.36 9.34 -14.05
N VAL A 133 0.96 9.96 -13.02
CA VAL A 133 1.37 9.25 -11.81
C VAL A 133 0.43 9.63 -10.69
N THR A 134 -0.18 8.63 -10.07
CA THR A 134 -1.18 8.82 -9.05
C THR A 134 -0.78 8.12 -7.76
N SER A 135 -1.20 8.69 -6.64
CA SER A 135 -1.31 7.92 -5.41
C SER A 135 -2.55 7.03 -5.49
N LYS A 136 -2.80 6.25 -4.43
CA LYS A 136 -3.94 5.34 -4.33
C LYS A 136 -5.30 5.88 -4.85
N HIS A 137 -5.63 7.15 -4.58
CA HIS A 137 -6.92 7.74 -4.96
C HIS A 137 -6.83 9.19 -5.48
N THR A 138 -5.63 9.74 -5.59
CA THR A 138 -5.43 11.17 -5.85
C THR A 138 -4.36 11.37 -6.93
N ILE A 139 -4.67 12.26 -7.87
CA ILE A 139 -3.72 12.78 -8.86
C ILE A 139 -3.20 14.13 -8.34
N PRO A 140 -1.87 14.33 -8.26
CA PRO A 140 -1.28 15.63 -7.91
C PRO A 140 -1.51 16.65 -9.03
N ILE A 141 -1.80 17.90 -8.66
CA ILE A 141 -1.98 19.02 -9.60
C ILE A 141 -1.24 20.22 -8.99
N PRO A 142 -0.04 20.57 -9.46
CA PRO A 142 0.69 20.02 -10.62
C PRO A 142 1.19 18.58 -10.42
N GLN A 143 1.52 17.87 -11.52
CA GLN A 143 1.88 16.44 -11.51
C GLN A 143 3.12 16.11 -10.66
N ASP A 144 4.01 17.09 -10.48
CA ASP A 144 5.29 16.98 -9.78
C ASP A 144 5.27 17.61 -8.38
N ASP A 145 4.09 17.88 -7.81
CA ASP A 145 3.95 18.45 -6.46
C ASP A 145 4.72 17.61 -5.41
N PRO A 146 5.79 18.15 -4.78
CA PRO A 146 6.64 17.41 -3.86
C PRO A 146 5.97 17.11 -2.51
N THR A 147 4.80 17.70 -2.24
CA THR A 147 4.04 17.47 -1.00
C THR A 147 3.08 16.29 -1.11
N MET A 148 2.84 15.80 -2.33
CA MET A 148 1.89 14.74 -2.61
C MET A 148 2.59 13.45 -3.01
N HIS A 149 2.13 12.30 -2.51
CA HIS A 149 2.73 10.98 -2.82
C HIS A 149 2.86 10.73 -4.33
N GLY A 150 1.84 11.09 -5.12
CA GLY A 150 1.89 10.94 -6.57
C GLY A 150 2.93 11.83 -7.24
N GLY A 151 3.20 13.02 -6.69
CA GLY A 151 4.16 13.97 -7.27
C GLY A 151 5.60 13.60 -6.94
N VAL A 152 5.87 13.17 -5.70
CA VAL A 152 7.16 12.56 -5.35
C VAL A 152 7.38 11.26 -6.14
N GLY A 153 6.32 10.46 -6.32
CA GLY A 153 6.36 9.30 -7.21
C GLY A 153 6.73 9.66 -8.65
N TYR A 154 6.18 10.75 -9.20
CA TYR A 154 6.54 11.24 -10.53
C TYR A 154 7.99 11.71 -10.62
N GLN A 155 8.48 12.45 -9.62
CA GLN A 155 9.89 12.88 -9.59
C GLN A 155 10.85 11.68 -9.55
N TRP A 156 10.54 10.66 -8.74
CA TRP A 156 11.32 9.42 -8.74
C TRP A 156 11.23 8.66 -10.06
N LEU A 157 10.06 8.62 -10.70
CA LEU A 157 9.90 8.00 -12.01
C LEU A 157 10.85 8.61 -13.05
N LEU A 158 10.95 9.95 -13.10
CA LEU A 158 11.85 10.63 -14.02
C LEU A 158 13.32 10.25 -13.76
N ARG A 159 13.74 10.18 -12.49
CA ARG A 159 15.10 9.75 -12.11
C ARG A 159 15.39 8.30 -12.52
N HIS A 160 14.42 7.39 -12.34
CA HIS A 160 14.56 5.99 -12.75
C HIS A 160 14.72 5.86 -14.27
N LEU A 161 13.88 6.55 -15.04
CA LEU A 161 13.98 6.55 -16.50
C LEU A 161 15.31 7.15 -17.00
N GLU A 162 15.73 8.28 -16.43
CA GLU A 162 17.00 8.92 -16.75
C GLU A 162 18.19 7.98 -16.49
N SER A 163 18.16 7.20 -15.40
CA SER A 163 19.22 6.25 -15.05
C SER A 163 19.46 5.14 -16.09
N VAL A 164 18.47 4.90 -16.96
CA VAL A 164 18.54 3.93 -18.07
C VAL A 164 18.45 4.61 -19.44
N ASN A 165 18.67 5.93 -19.51
CA ASN A 165 18.61 6.76 -20.72
C ASN A 165 17.26 6.71 -21.47
N LEU A 166 16.16 6.58 -20.73
CA LEU A 166 14.79 6.66 -21.25
C LEU A 166 14.12 7.98 -20.86
N LYS A 167 13.15 8.41 -21.66
CA LYS A 167 12.32 9.59 -21.41
C LYS A 167 10.93 9.19 -20.94
N GLU A 168 10.20 10.14 -20.37
CA GLU A 168 8.77 9.97 -20.04
C GLU A 168 7.96 9.40 -21.22
N SER A 169 8.19 9.95 -22.42
CA SER A 169 7.48 9.54 -23.64
C SER A 169 7.69 8.08 -24.01
N ASP A 170 8.86 7.51 -23.71
CA ASP A 170 9.16 6.11 -24.04
C ASP A 170 8.30 5.17 -23.18
N LEU A 171 8.20 5.47 -21.89
CA LEU A 171 7.31 4.75 -20.98
C LEU A 171 5.83 5.00 -21.30
N ALA A 172 5.45 6.26 -21.55
CA ALA A 172 4.07 6.62 -21.89
C ALA A 172 3.58 5.87 -23.14
N ALA A 173 4.38 5.84 -24.20
CA ALA A 173 4.09 5.11 -25.43
C ALA A 173 3.87 3.62 -25.15
N TRP A 174 4.74 3.02 -24.33
CA TRP A 174 4.63 1.61 -23.98
C TRP A 174 3.37 1.32 -23.14
N ILE A 175 3.09 2.12 -22.11
CA ILE A 175 1.88 1.97 -21.27
C ILE A 175 0.62 2.14 -22.12
N TYR A 176 0.57 3.19 -22.94
CA TYR A 176 -0.58 3.53 -23.77
C TYR A 176 -0.88 2.43 -24.81
N LYS A 177 0.17 1.91 -25.49
CA LYS A 177 0.04 0.80 -26.45
C LYS A 177 -0.56 -0.44 -25.81
N HIS A 178 -0.07 -0.83 -24.62
CA HIS A 178 -0.46 -2.09 -23.98
C HIS A 178 -1.69 -1.98 -23.08
N LYS A 179 -2.16 -0.75 -22.81
CA LYS A 179 -3.32 -0.47 -21.95
C LYS A 179 -3.14 -1.09 -20.56
N VAL A 180 -2.01 -0.80 -19.94
CA VAL A 180 -1.64 -1.31 -18.63
C VAL A 180 -1.47 -0.18 -17.61
N THR A 181 -1.34 -0.57 -16.36
CA THR A 181 -0.95 0.27 -15.22
C THR A 181 0.28 -0.35 -14.60
N LEU A 182 1.36 0.41 -14.45
CA LEU A 182 2.47 0.01 -13.59
C LEU A 182 2.10 0.34 -12.14
N VAL A 183 2.39 -0.60 -11.25
CA VAL A 183 2.11 -0.50 -9.82
C VAL A 183 3.42 -0.63 -9.05
N ALA A 184 3.81 0.47 -8.41
CA ALA A 184 5.04 0.55 -7.64
C ALA A 184 4.76 0.97 -6.19
N GLU A 185 5.68 0.62 -5.29
CA GLU A 185 5.70 1.14 -3.93
C GLU A 185 6.82 2.18 -3.88
N LEU A 186 6.49 3.42 -3.51
CA LEU A 186 7.46 4.46 -3.22
C LEU A 186 7.95 4.30 -1.78
N CYS A 187 9.24 3.98 -1.64
CA CYS A 187 9.94 3.88 -0.37
C CYS A 187 11.01 4.98 -0.33
N ASP A 188 10.83 5.97 0.55
CA ASP A 188 11.74 7.09 0.69
C ASP A 188 11.57 7.77 2.05
N ASP A 189 12.40 7.39 3.03
CA ASP A 189 12.34 7.95 4.39
C ASP A 189 12.63 9.47 4.42
N GLN A 190 13.28 10.04 3.39
CA GLN A 190 13.45 11.49 3.25
C GLN A 190 12.14 12.20 2.89
N PHE A 191 11.20 11.52 2.27
CA PHE A 191 9.86 12.04 2.00
C PHE A 191 8.89 11.69 3.14
N GLU A 192 8.69 10.40 3.44
CA GLU A 192 7.75 9.91 4.44
C GLU A 192 8.33 8.67 5.12
N GLU A 193 8.60 8.74 6.43
CA GLU A 193 8.99 7.55 7.17
C GLU A 193 7.79 6.65 7.41
N HIS A 194 7.99 5.35 7.19
CA HIS A 194 7.07 4.35 7.68
C HIS A 194 7.59 3.73 8.98
N VAL A 195 7.51 2.41 9.16
CA VAL A 195 7.95 1.74 10.40
C VAL A 195 9.11 0.79 10.18
N LEU A 196 9.55 0.63 8.93
CA LEU A 196 10.79 -0.03 8.55
C LEU A 196 11.67 1.00 7.85
N ARG A 197 12.97 0.95 8.14
CA ARG A 197 13.95 1.91 7.60
C ARG A 197 14.34 1.51 6.18
N TYR A 198 14.47 2.51 5.32
CA TYR A 198 15.10 2.39 4.01
C TYR A 198 16.39 3.21 3.99
N ASP A 199 17.48 2.58 3.53
CA ASP A 199 18.71 3.33 3.26
C ASP A 199 18.43 4.34 2.14
N PRO A 200 18.96 5.59 2.19
CA PRO A 200 18.82 6.55 1.09
C PRO A 200 19.22 5.99 -0.29
N LYS A 201 20.17 5.05 -0.34
CA LYS A 201 20.58 4.35 -1.57
C LYS A 201 19.56 3.34 -2.06
N GLU A 202 18.67 2.88 -1.20
CA GLU A 202 17.54 2.00 -1.50
C GLU A 202 16.25 2.79 -1.80
N SER A 203 16.22 4.12 -1.61
CA SER A 203 15.04 4.92 -1.94
C SER A 203 14.66 4.82 -3.43
N GLY A 204 13.35 4.87 -3.68
CA GLY A 204 12.79 4.91 -5.03
C GLY A 204 11.48 4.16 -5.18
N LEU A 205 11.15 3.85 -6.44
CA LEU A 205 9.94 3.14 -6.83
C LEU A 205 10.27 1.67 -7.04
N TYR A 206 9.73 0.82 -6.17
CA TYR A 206 9.82 -0.63 -6.28
C TYR A 206 8.66 -1.14 -7.13
N LEU A 207 8.95 -1.55 -8.37
CA LEU A 207 7.91 -2.04 -9.26
C LEU A 207 7.48 -3.44 -8.82
N HIS A 208 6.27 -3.55 -8.27
CA HIS A 208 5.71 -4.83 -7.85
C HIS A 208 4.65 -5.34 -8.82
N GLY A 209 4.17 -4.60 -9.81
CA GLY A 209 3.36 -5.26 -10.83
C GLY A 209 2.89 -4.38 -11.94
N VAL A 210 2.25 -5.05 -12.90
CA VAL A 210 1.73 -4.44 -14.12
C VAL A 210 0.38 -5.08 -14.37
N ASN A 211 -0.67 -4.28 -14.28
CA ASN A 211 -2.03 -4.74 -14.42
C ASN A 211 -2.60 -4.24 -15.74
N TYR A 212 -3.38 -5.08 -16.42
CA TYR A 212 -4.18 -4.60 -17.54
C TYR A 212 -5.31 -3.68 -17.06
N ASN A 213 -5.64 -2.68 -17.88
CA ASN A 213 -6.71 -1.74 -17.62
C ASN A 213 -8.08 -2.36 -17.96
N THR A 214 -8.43 -3.42 -17.23
CA THR A 214 -9.67 -4.18 -17.35
C THR A 214 -10.40 -4.25 -16.01
N ALA A 215 -11.72 -4.41 -16.04
CA ALA A 215 -12.58 -4.50 -14.86
C ALA A 215 -12.17 -5.67 -13.94
N SER A 216 -11.93 -6.84 -14.54
CA SER A 216 -11.36 -8.00 -13.84
C SER A 216 -9.85 -7.86 -13.69
N LEU A 217 -9.28 -8.37 -12.60
CA LEU A 217 -7.83 -8.36 -12.42
C LEU A 217 -7.20 -9.32 -13.43
N ARG A 218 -6.33 -8.75 -14.26
CA ARG A 218 -5.37 -9.47 -15.07
C ARG A 218 -4.03 -8.80 -14.86
N THR A 219 -3.07 -9.51 -14.28
CA THR A 219 -1.73 -8.99 -13.97
C THR A 219 -0.67 -9.80 -14.69
N LEU A 220 0.46 -9.17 -15.01
CA LEU A 220 1.59 -9.87 -15.60
C LEU A 220 2.22 -10.81 -14.58
N GLU A 221 2.74 -11.94 -15.08
CA GLU A 221 3.59 -12.85 -14.30
C GLU A 221 4.81 -12.11 -13.75
N PHE A 222 5.27 -12.49 -12.57
CA PHE A 222 6.19 -11.67 -11.79
C PHE A 222 7.57 -11.54 -12.45
N GLU A 223 8.02 -12.57 -13.17
CA GLU A 223 9.24 -12.53 -13.98
C GLU A 223 9.20 -11.39 -15.01
N LYS A 224 8.05 -11.19 -15.67
CA LYS A 224 7.87 -10.09 -16.63
C LYS A 224 7.90 -8.73 -15.95
N VAL A 225 7.35 -8.63 -14.74
CA VAL A 225 7.43 -7.41 -13.91
C VAL A 225 8.88 -7.07 -13.60
N GLN A 226 9.72 -8.06 -13.28
CA GLN A 226 11.16 -7.85 -13.03
C GLN A 226 11.91 -7.37 -14.27
N GLU A 227 11.62 -7.95 -15.44
CA GLU A 227 12.18 -7.49 -16.72
C GLU A 227 11.81 -6.02 -16.99
N LEU A 228 10.55 -5.66 -16.77
CA LEU A 228 10.07 -4.29 -16.95
C LEU A 228 10.69 -3.33 -15.93
N ALA A 229 10.88 -3.77 -14.69
CA ALA A 229 11.56 -2.99 -13.67
C ALA A 229 12.99 -2.65 -14.11
N CYS A 230 13.75 -3.66 -14.56
CA CYS A 230 15.10 -3.45 -15.12
C CYS A 230 15.09 -2.52 -16.33
N HIS A 231 14.17 -2.72 -17.28
CA HIS A 231 14.17 -1.95 -18.51
C HIS A 231 13.87 -0.47 -18.30
N PHE A 232 12.92 -0.14 -17.41
CA PHE A 232 12.51 1.24 -17.12
C PHE A 232 13.21 1.84 -15.89
N GLY A 233 14.23 1.15 -15.36
CA GLY A 233 15.07 1.66 -14.27
C GLY A 233 14.45 1.60 -12.87
N PHE A 234 13.28 0.98 -12.69
CA PHE A 234 12.67 0.83 -11.36
C PHE A 234 13.50 -0.06 -10.43
N ARG A 235 13.31 0.11 -9.11
CA ARG A 235 13.80 -0.86 -8.13
C ARG A 235 13.07 -2.19 -8.31
N LYS A 236 13.82 -3.28 -8.24
CA LYS A 236 13.30 -4.64 -8.25
C LYS A 236 12.87 -5.06 -6.85
N ILE A 237 11.89 -5.96 -6.80
CA ILE A 237 11.52 -6.67 -5.57
C ILE A 237 11.97 -8.11 -5.67
N ASP A 238 12.69 -8.57 -4.66
CA ASP A 238 13.05 -9.98 -4.55
C ASP A 238 11.81 -10.85 -4.36
N TYR A 239 11.83 -12.01 -5.01
CA TYR A 239 10.76 -12.99 -4.90
C TYR A 239 11.31 -14.40 -4.75
N ASP A 240 10.45 -15.27 -4.22
CA ASP A 240 10.62 -16.72 -4.26
C ASP A 240 9.42 -17.34 -4.97
N LYS A 241 9.67 -18.44 -5.66
CA LYS A 241 8.65 -19.21 -6.37
C LYS A 241 8.48 -20.56 -5.69
N TYR A 242 7.25 -20.90 -5.38
CA TYR A 242 6.88 -22.16 -4.74
C TYR A 242 5.89 -22.91 -5.62
N ASP A 243 6.06 -24.22 -5.74
CA ASP A 243 5.21 -25.06 -6.58
C ASP A 243 3.97 -25.55 -5.83
N SER A 244 4.00 -25.53 -4.49
CA SER A 244 2.93 -26.02 -3.64
C SER A 244 2.53 -25.06 -2.53
N LEU A 245 1.27 -25.13 -2.11
CA LEU A 245 0.76 -24.38 -0.97
C LEU A 245 1.40 -24.80 0.36
N ASP A 246 1.84 -26.05 0.48
CA ASP A 246 2.51 -26.54 1.70
C ASP A 246 3.86 -25.83 1.91
N GLN A 247 4.60 -25.53 0.85
CA GLN A 247 5.81 -24.69 0.94
C GLN A 247 5.47 -23.24 1.36
N VAL A 248 4.38 -22.68 0.85
CA VAL A 248 3.89 -21.35 1.27
C VAL A 248 3.49 -21.36 2.75
N LYS A 249 2.91 -22.45 3.24
CA LYS A 249 2.60 -22.63 4.65
C LYS A 249 3.86 -22.69 5.52
N ALA A 250 4.87 -23.45 5.10
CA ALA A 250 6.16 -23.47 5.80
C ALA A 250 6.81 -22.09 5.85
N LEU A 251 6.74 -21.31 4.76
CA LEU A 251 7.19 -19.92 4.74
C LEU A 251 6.40 -19.03 5.72
N ALA A 252 5.08 -19.21 5.81
CA ALA A 252 4.26 -18.48 6.76
C ALA A 252 4.66 -18.78 8.21
N ASP A 253 4.88 -20.05 8.53
CA ASP A 253 5.33 -20.51 9.85
C ASP A 253 6.72 -19.92 10.18
N GLN A 254 7.66 -19.92 9.22
CA GLN A 254 8.98 -19.30 9.36
C GLN A 254 8.90 -17.78 9.63
N ILE A 255 8.04 -17.06 8.92
CA ILE A 255 7.87 -15.61 9.12
C ILE A 255 7.24 -15.32 10.48
N ALA A 256 6.30 -16.14 10.93
CA ALA A 256 5.70 -16.00 12.25
C ALA A 256 6.71 -16.19 13.38
N GLU A 257 7.68 -17.10 13.21
CA GLU A 257 8.74 -17.36 14.20
C GLU A 257 9.86 -16.31 14.15
N SER A 258 10.36 -16.00 12.96
CA SER A 258 11.56 -15.15 12.80
C SER A 258 11.27 -13.66 12.66
N GLY A 259 10.05 -13.29 12.22
CA GLY A 259 9.71 -11.94 11.81
C GLY A 259 10.49 -11.45 10.58
N LYS A 260 11.15 -12.33 9.83
CA LYS A 260 12.07 -11.98 8.74
C LYS A 260 11.77 -12.74 7.46
N TYR A 261 12.11 -12.13 6.35
CA TYR A 261 12.12 -12.76 5.02
C TYR A 261 13.43 -12.43 4.33
N LYS A 262 14.15 -13.48 3.87
CA LYS A 262 15.52 -13.37 3.35
C LYS A 262 16.45 -12.55 4.27
N ASN A 263 16.35 -12.78 5.59
CA ASN A 263 17.10 -12.09 6.64
C ASN A 263 16.84 -10.57 6.78
N ARG A 264 15.83 -10.02 6.09
CA ARG A 264 15.39 -8.62 6.25
C ARG A 264 14.14 -8.54 7.12
N ASP A 265 14.05 -7.46 7.90
CA ASP A 265 12.79 -7.09 8.54
C ASP A 265 11.80 -6.66 7.46
N ILE A 266 10.58 -7.19 7.54
CA ILE A 266 9.55 -6.98 6.53
C ILE A 266 8.21 -6.64 7.18
N GLU A 267 7.37 -5.88 6.48
CA GLU A 267 5.98 -5.67 6.89
C GLU A 267 5.20 -6.99 6.83
N GLY A 268 5.54 -7.81 5.84
CA GLY A 268 4.91 -9.05 5.50
C GLY A 268 5.34 -9.47 4.10
N ILE A 269 4.68 -10.49 3.58
CA ILE A 269 4.83 -10.93 2.20
C ILE A 269 3.48 -10.92 1.50
N VAL A 270 3.49 -10.71 0.19
CA VAL A 270 2.33 -10.90 -0.68
C VAL A 270 2.54 -12.17 -1.47
N ILE A 271 1.56 -13.07 -1.42
CA ILE A 271 1.52 -14.29 -2.22
C ILE A 271 0.62 -14.04 -3.43
N ARG A 272 1.13 -14.32 -4.63
CA ARG A 272 0.38 -14.31 -5.88
C ARG A 272 0.21 -15.73 -6.37
N CYS A 273 -1.00 -16.06 -6.78
CA CYS A 273 -1.35 -17.35 -7.36
C CYS A 273 -2.59 -17.19 -8.24
N LYS A 274 -3.11 -18.31 -8.75
CA LYS A 274 -4.43 -18.31 -9.40
C LYS A 274 -5.46 -18.95 -8.48
N ARG A 275 -6.69 -18.45 -8.50
CA ARG A 275 -7.87 -19.08 -7.90
C ARG A 275 -8.94 -19.22 -8.97
N ASN A 276 -9.35 -20.45 -9.29
CA ASN A 276 -10.28 -20.72 -10.40
C ASN A 276 -9.88 -19.99 -11.69
N ASP A 277 -8.60 -20.12 -12.08
CA ASP A 277 -7.98 -19.48 -13.26
C ASP A 277 -7.90 -17.95 -13.27
N LYS A 278 -8.27 -17.28 -12.17
CA LYS A 278 -8.16 -15.82 -12.03
C LYS A 278 -7.01 -15.45 -11.10
N ASP A 279 -6.39 -14.29 -11.35
CA ASP A 279 -5.36 -13.75 -10.46
C ASP A 279 -5.90 -13.58 -9.05
N PHE A 280 -5.21 -14.15 -8.07
CA PHE A 280 -5.63 -14.13 -6.68
C PHE A 280 -4.44 -13.92 -5.74
N PHE A 281 -4.54 -12.86 -4.94
CA PHE A 281 -3.50 -12.48 -4.02
C PHE A 281 -4.00 -12.64 -2.58
N PHE A 282 -3.09 -12.99 -1.69
CA PHE A 282 -3.28 -12.87 -0.24
C PHE A 282 -1.94 -12.44 0.38
N LYS A 283 -1.95 -12.06 1.66
CA LYS A 283 -0.74 -11.59 2.34
C LYS A 283 -0.55 -12.28 3.68
N ILE A 284 0.70 -12.43 4.08
CA ILE A 284 1.09 -12.93 5.39
C ILE A 284 1.80 -11.77 6.07
N LYS A 285 1.32 -11.38 7.25
CA LYS A 285 1.87 -10.24 7.99
C LYS A 285 2.88 -10.68 9.03
N ASN A 286 3.74 -9.74 9.39
CA ASN A 286 4.66 -9.88 10.49
C ASN A 286 4.12 -9.19 11.75
N ASP A 287 4.04 -9.92 12.87
CA ASP A 287 3.56 -9.38 14.15
C ASP A 287 4.49 -8.27 14.69
N HIS A 288 5.80 -8.37 14.46
CA HIS A 288 6.76 -7.33 14.87
C HIS A 288 6.48 -6.00 14.17
N TYR A 289 6.15 -6.05 12.88
CA TYR A 289 5.72 -4.87 12.14
C TYR A 289 4.43 -4.27 12.71
N LEU A 290 3.45 -5.11 13.05
CA LEU A 290 2.17 -4.64 13.58
C LEU A 290 2.32 -3.94 14.93
N LEU A 291 3.27 -4.40 15.76
CA LEU A 291 3.66 -3.73 17.01
C LEU A 291 4.22 -2.32 16.73
N PHE A 292 5.19 -2.18 15.82
CA PHE A 292 5.77 -0.87 15.49
C PHE A 292 4.76 0.08 14.84
N ARG A 293 3.84 -0.46 14.04
CA ARG A 293 2.71 0.31 13.52
C ARG A 293 1.81 0.79 14.66
N GLU A 294 1.52 -0.06 15.66
CA GLU A 294 0.73 0.35 16.82
C GLU A 294 1.41 1.49 17.59
N TYR A 295 2.73 1.44 17.80
CA TYR A 295 3.48 2.56 18.40
C TYR A 295 3.26 3.86 17.64
N ARG A 296 3.41 3.85 16.31
CA ARG A 296 3.19 5.05 15.49
C ARG A 296 1.79 5.63 15.65
N GLU A 297 0.76 4.78 15.59
CA GLU A 297 -0.63 5.22 15.73
C GLU A 297 -0.93 5.72 17.15
N ILE A 298 -0.37 5.08 18.19
CA ILE A 298 -0.43 5.55 19.58
C ILE A 298 0.18 6.95 19.68
N THR A 299 1.38 7.16 19.17
CA THR A 299 2.07 8.45 19.23
C THR A 299 1.27 9.55 18.55
N LYS A 300 0.80 9.31 17.31
CA LYS A 300 -0.08 10.27 16.62
C LYS A 300 -1.36 10.58 17.38
N SER A 301 -1.92 9.58 18.07
CA SER A 301 -3.12 9.76 18.87
C SER A 301 -2.87 10.60 20.12
N MET A 302 -1.69 10.51 20.73
CA MET A 302 -1.36 11.13 22.01
C MET A 302 -0.78 12.55 21.88
N ILE A 303 -0.11 12.88 20.77
CA ILE A 303 0.47 14.22 20.58
C ILE A 303 -0.55 15.21 19.99
N ASP A 304 -0.47 16.45 20.45
CA ASP A 304 -0.94 17.63 19.73
C ASP A 304 0.27 18.46 19.28
N VAL A 305 0.18 19.02 18.08
CA VAL A 305 1.22 19.86 17.48
C VAL A 305 0.51 21.10 16.97
N LYS A 306 0.82 22.26 17.57
CA LYS A 306 0.26 23.58 17.25
C LYS A 306 1.37 24.61 17.34
N ASP A 307 1.52 25.44 16.31
CA ASP A 307 2.52 26.52 16.25
C ASP A 307 3.92 26.03 16.68
N ASP A 308 4.35 24.89 16.12
CA ASP A 308 5.61 24.18 16.43
C ASP A 308 5.81 23.74 17.88
N GLN A 309 4.77 23.84 18.72
CA GLN A 309 4.77 23.31 20.07
C GLN A 309 4.10 21.94 20.13
N VAL A 310 4.79 21.01 20.77
CA VAL A 310 4.30 19.64 21.01
C VAL A 310 3.79 19.54 22.44
N SER A 311 2.61 18.94 22.61
CA SER A 311 2.07 18.63 23.93
C SER A 311 1.29 17.31 23.92
N LEU A 312 1.01 16.78 25.12
CA LEU A 312 0.07 15.68 25.28
C LEU A 312 -1.37 16.19 25.05
N LYS A 313 -2.17 15.43 24.29
CA LYS A 313 -3.61 15.68 24.19
C LYS A 313 -4.27 15.49 25.55
N LYS A 314 -4.95 16.54 26.03
CA LYS A 314 -5.61 16.57 27.34
C LYS A 314 -6.93 15.80 27.39
N ASP A 315 -7.70 15.81 26.30
CA ASP A 315 -9.06 15.23 26.24
C ASP A 315 -9.14 13.94 25.41
N GLY A 316 -8.01 13.23 25.28
CA GLY A 316 -7.91 12.02 24.49
C GLY A 316 -8.50 10.81 25.22
N LYS A 317 -9.24 9.95 24.50
CA LYS A 317 -9.51 8.59 24.98
C LYS A 317 -8.17 7.87 25.17
N PRO A 318 -8.04 7.04 26.23
CA PRO A 318 -6.82 6.26 26.44
C PRO A 318 -6.50 5.41 25.19
N PRO A 319 -5.22 5.34 24.77
CA PRO A 319 -4.84 4.52 23.63
C PRO A 319 -5.20 3.06 23.88
N ARG A 320 -5.75 2.41 22.85
CA ARG A 320 -6.06 0.98 22.87
C ARG A 320 -4.86 0.20 22.34
N CYS A 321 -4.27 -0.60 23.22
CA CYS A 321 -3.10 -1.42 22.94
C CYS A 321 -3.52 -2.86 22.63
N SER A 322 -3.01 -3.41 21.54
CA SER A 322 -3.18 -4.81 21.18
C SER A 322 -2.05 -5.67 21.75
N TYR A 323 -0.87 -5.06 21.94
CA TYR A 323 0.32 -5.71 22.50
C TYR A 323 0.60 -5.21 23.91
N GLU A 324 1.04 -6.11 24.79
CA GLU A 324 1.42 -5.78 26.17
C GLU A 324 2.57 -4.78 26.19
N LYS A 325 3.58 -4.97 25.33
CA LYS A 325 4.71 -4.04 25.17
C LYS A 325 4.26 -2.61 24.85
N SER A 326 3.15 -2.42 24.14
CA SER A 326 2.58 -1.10 23.85
C SER A 326 2.08 -0.35 25.09
N VAL A 327 1.71 -1.05 26.16
CA VAL A 327 1.30 -0.40 27.43
C VAL A 327 2.48 0.34 28.05
N TYR A 328 3.65 -0.29 28.06
CA TYR A 328 4.89 0.33 28.50
C TYR A 328 5.37 1.43 27.55
N TYR A 329 5.15 1.25 26.24
CA TYR A 329 5.41 2.30 25.26
C TYR A 329 4.62 3.58 25.57
N VAL A 330 3.33 3.45 25.92
CA VAL A 330 2.49 4.59 26.29
C VAL A 330 3.06 5.35 27.50
N GLN A 331 3.47 4.64 28.55
CA GLN A 331 4.07 5.25 29.74
C GLN A 331 5.38 5.97 29.41
N TRP A 332 6.26 5.30 28.68
CA TRP A 332 7.52 5.88 28.22
C TRP A 332 7.27 7.14 27.39
N LEU A 333 6.35 7.06 26.42
CA LEU A 333 6.01 8.14 25.51
C LEU A 333 5.47 9.37 26.26
N GLN A 334 4.66 9.21 27.32
CA GLN A 334 4.17 10.33 28.13
C GLN A 334 5.29 11.13 28.78
N MET A 335 6.35 10.46 29.22
CA MET A 335 7.54 11.11 29.76
C MET A 335 8.31 11.82 28.63
N GLN A 336 8.56 11.11 27.53
CA GLN A 336 9.37 11.63 26.43
C GLN A 336 8.72 12.82 25.71
N ILE A 337 7.39 12.89 25.59
CA ILE A 337 6.71 14.06 25.02
C ILE A 337 6.97 15.33 25.86
N LYS A 338 7.13 15.20 27.18
CA LYS A 338 7.41 16.33 28.09
C LYS A 338 8.89 16.69 28.11
N GLU A 339 9.76 15.69 28.15
CA GLU A 339 11.21 15.86 28.26
C GLU A 339 11.86 16.22 26.92
N HIS A 340 11.35 15.66 25.83
CA HIS A 340 11.89 15.76 24.48
C HIS A 340 10.81 16.09 23.43
N PRO A 341 10.09 17.23 23.57
CA PRO A 341 9.05 17.62 22.62
C PRO A 341 9.57 17.78 21.19
N GLU A 342 10.87 18.07 21.01
CA GLU A 342 11.52 18.23 19.71
C GLU A 342 11.48 16.97 18.83
N TRP A 343 11.42 15.76 19.41
CA TRP A 343 11.35 14.51 18.64
C TRP A 343 10.05 14.36 17.86
N PHE A 344 9.00 15.11 18.24
CA PHE A 344 7.64 14.88 17.76
C PHE A 344 7.10 16.01 16.86
N LYS A 345 7.88 17.08 16.62
CA LYS A 345 7.45 18.26 15.86
C LYS A 345 6.89 17.89 14.49
N GLU A 346 7.64 17.09 13.75
CA GLU A 346 7.29 16.64 12.40
C GLU A 346 6.56 15.27 12.38
N TYR A 347 6.19 14.71 13.54
CA TYR A 347 5.66 13.34 13.62
C TYR A 347 4.30 13.19 12.93
N LYS A 348 3.48 14.25 12.93
CA LYS A 348 2.22 14.27 12.17
C LYS A 348 2.46 14.24 10.65
N ASN A 349 3.62 14.70 10.19
CA ASN A 349 4.10 14.64 8.81
C ASN A 349 4.92 13.36 8.53
N ASN A 350 4.80 12.34 9.38
CA ASN A 350 5.51 11.07 9.26
C ASN A 350 7.04 11.21 9.29
N LYS A 351 7.58 11.99 10.23
CA LYS A 351 9.02 12.09 10.51
C LYS A 351 9.35 11.80 11.96
N GLY A 352 10.52 11.20 12.22
CA GLY A 352 10.93 10.79 13.56
C GLY A 352 10.21 9.54 14.07
N ILE A 353 9.44 8.84 13.22
CA ILE A 353 8.76 7.59 13.57
C ILE A 353 9.80 6.52 13.90
N LEU A 354 10.81 6.38 13.04
CA LEU A 354 11.86 5.38 13.20
C LEU A 354 12.74 5.68 14.42
N ASP A 355 13.10 6.95 14.62
CA ASP A 355 13.93 7.39 15.75
C ASP A 355 13.22 7.16 17.09
N VAL A 356 11.96 7.60 17.23
CA VAL A 356 11.18 7.38 18.45
C VAL A 356 11.00 5.89 18.74
N ARG A 357 10.73 5.08 17.72
CA ARG A 357 10.64 3.61 17.86
C ARG A 357 11.95 3.05 18.38
N GLU A 358 13.08 3.36 17.74
CA GLU A 358 14.39 2.82 18.10
C GLU A 358 14.85 3.24 19.49
N ARG A 359 14.52 4.46 19.92
CA ARG A 359 14.77 4.91 21.30
C ARG A 359 13.99 4.08 22.31
N PHE A 360 12.71 3.80 22.03
CA PHE A 360 11.94 2.95 22.92
C PHE A 360 12.45 1.52 22.94
N GLU A 361 12.78 0.93 21.79
CA GLU A 361 13.30 -0.43 21.73
C GLU A 361 14.64 -0.54 22.49
N LYS A 362 15.53 0.46 22.37
CA LYS A 362 16.76 0.54 23.20
C LYS A 362 16.48 0.66 24.70
N PHE A 363 15.49 1.46 25.10
CA PHE A 363 15.06 1.58 26.50
C PHE A 363 14.43 0.29 27.03
N TRP A 364 13.68 -0.41 26.18
CA TRP A 364 13.09 -1.70 26.50
C TRP A 364 14.19 -2.75 26.75
N ASP A 365 15.17 -2.81 25.85
CA ASP A 365 16.26 -3.77 25.91
C ASP A 365 17.24 -3.49 27.06
N SER A 366 17.31 -2.25 27.57
CA SER A 366 18.12 -1.93 28.76
C SER A 366 17.51 -2.45 30.07
N GLY A 367 16.26 -2.92 30.06
CA GLY A 367 15.56 -3.43 31.24
C GLY A 367 15.16 -2.35 32.25
N GLU A 368 15.21 -1.07 31.87
CA GLU A 368 14.97 0.07 32.75
C GLU A 368 13.48 0.38 32.96
N LEU A 369 12.60 -0.61 32.79
CA LEU A 369 11.14 -0.46 32.93
C LEU A 369 10.70 0.07 34.31
N HIS A 370 11.49 -0.19 35.35
CA HIS A 370 11.28 0.35 36.69
C HIS A 370 11.37 1.88 36.77
N LYS A 371 11.97 2.55 35.76
CA LYS A 371 12.03 4.01 35.66
C LYS A 371 10.73 4.62 35.13
N LEU A 372 9.82 3.83 34.58
CA LEU A 372 8.53 4.31 34.12
C LEU A 372 7.69 4.76 35.32
N LYS A 373 7.21 6.00 35.26
CA LYS A 373 6.38 6.61 36.32
C LYS A 373 4.98 6.87 35.78
N GLY A 374 3.96 6.38 36.48
CA GLY A 374 2.55 6.65 36.18
C GLY A 374 1.72 5.37 35.99
N ASP A 375 0.41 5.48 36.23
CA ASP A 375 -0.52 4.37 36.01
C ASP A 375 -0.63 4.07 34.50
N PRO A 376 -0.80 2.80 34.09
CA PRO A 376 -1.06 2.45 32.71
C PRO A 376 -2.41 3.05 32.26
N VAL A 377 -2.39 4.25 31.69
CA VAL A 377 -3.57 4.92 31.11
C VAL A 377 -3.90 4.34 29.71
N ALA A 378 -3.67 3.04 29.51
CA ALA A 378 -3.90 2.33 28.27
C ALA A 378 -4.81 1.13 28.51
N ILE A 379 -5.70 0.83 27.56
CA ILE A 379 -6.61 -0.31 27.65
C ILE A 379 -6.07 -1.42 26.76
N ILE A 380 -5.82 -2.60 27.33
CA ILE A 380 -5.50 -3.80 26.56
C ILE A 380 -6.77 -4.30 25.88
N ASP A 381 -6.81 -4.22 24.55
CA ASP A 381 -7.92 -4.65 23.72
C ASP A 381 -7.49 -5.84 22.84
N LYS A 382 -7.57 -7.04 23.40
CA LYS A 382 -7.18 -8.28 22.70
C LYS A 382 -8.07 -8.57 21.48
N SER A 383 -9.26 -7.99 21.38
CA SER A 383 -10.15 -8.18 20.22
C SER A 383 -9.56 -7.62 18.93
N LYS A 384 -8.66 -6.63 19.02
CA LYS A 384 -7.88 -6.18 17.87
C LYS A 384 -6.93 -7.25 17.39
N ARG A 385 -6.29 -8.02 18.28
CA ARG A 385 -5.36 -9.10 17.91
C ARG A 385 -6.05 -10.14 17.02
N ASP A 386 -7.28 -10.49 17.35
CA ASP A 386 -8.10 -11.45 16.58
C ASP A 386 -8.73 -10.87 15.31
N ALA A 387 -8.71 -9.54 15.15
CA ALA A 387 -9.07 -8.89 13.88
C ALA A 387 -7.88 -8.79 12.90
N TRP A 388 -6.67 -9.07 13.38
CA TRP A 388 -5.42 -9.08 12.60
C TRP A 388 -4.90 -10.50 12.32
N LYS A 389 -5.16 -11.45 13.22
CA LYS A 389 -5.21 -12.89 12.94
C LYS A 389 -6.47 -13.24 12.18
#